data_AF-A0A3D3HXV0-F1
#
_entry.id   AF-A0A3D3HXV0-F1
#
_cell.length_a   1.000
_cell.length_b   1.000
_cell.length_c   1.000
_cell.angle_alpha   90.00
_cell.angle_beta   90.00
_cell.angle_gamma   90.00
#
_symmetry.space_group_name_H-M   'P 1'
#
loop_
_entity.id
_entity.type
_entity.pdbx_description
1 polymer ?
#
loop_
_entity_poly.entity_id
_entity_poly.type
_entity_poly.pdbx_seq_one_letter_code
_entity_poly.pdbx_strand_id
1 'polypeptide(L)'
;MSEWFVIILFSALFFFLAWYRLSWTIGLTLFLLPAYQLRFSIGFLPMTFLEIMLIAVISVWVVKTLLNRTLQKAWFPWKWLTIAFVLAGALAVVVSPDLRGGLGLWKAYILEPILFFYVFVNEMSTPARRRIALFGLGMSVVLIGFGALLQSSGLVPGVEPYISEMPSRATSIFSFPTAIGKYVGPLMGLFLGILLVQGVSGGTKGYQGEVIEGEKFSPNSKKQERGIWQIANGQWFILGVVAFGLIGIILSVSRGALIGVFAALVFISCFSRWKKWLWTFFIASALILLVVPQLRSELTSVVSGSDVSTDVRLVMWKGTMRMIQDRPIFGAGLAGFPIIYADYKEPSHTEFFPNPDHLILTLWVEMGLAGLIVFGWIVVRFFREGIKMLHQGASDLGKLGPSEGGIKGHQGVIVGLMAAMVVLVVHGFFDTPYFKNDLAVIFWTLVALMVILKKESHIDYGR
;
A
#
# COMPACT_ATOMS: atom_id res chain seq x y z
N MET A 1 -14.88 8.53 -30.99
CA MET A 1 -14.24 9.63 -30.23
C MET A 1 -12.74 9.44 -30.32
N SER A 2 -11.95 10.49 -30.56
CA SER A 2 -10.48 10.35 -30.53
C SER A 2 -10.01 10.07 -29.09
N GLU A 3 -8.95 9.29 -28.92
CA GLU A 3 -8.34 9.01 -27.61
C GLU A 3 -8.01 10.31 -26.87
N TRP A 4 -7.57 11.33 -27.62
CA TRP A 4 -7.32 12.69 -27.14
C TRP A 4 -8.54 13.35 -26.50
N PHE A 5 -9.72 13.17 -27.08
CA PHE A 5 -10.95 13.72 -26.51
C PHE A 5 -11.23 13.11 -25.13
N VAL A 6 -11.03 11.79 -24.97
CA VAL A 6 -11.21 11.10 -23.68
C VAL A 6 -10.19 11.60 -22.65
N ILE A 7 -8.92 11.71 -23.02
CA ILE A 7 -7.86 12.18 -22.12
C ILE A 7 -8.11 13.62 -21.67
N ILE A 8 -8.46 14.52 -22.60
CA ILE A 8 -8.74 15.93 -22.30
C ILE A 8 -9.98 16.06 -21.42
N LEU A 9 -11.06 15.35 -21.77
CA LEU A 9 -12.30 15.37 -20.99
C LEU A 9 -12.07 14.83 -19.58
N PHE A 10 -11.39 13.68 -19.45
CA PHE A 10 -11.03 13.12 -18.16
C PHE A 10 -10.20 14.10 -17.33
N SER A 11 -9.17 14.70 -17.93
CA SER A 11 -8.31 15.68 -17.27
C SER A 11 -9.13 16.87 -16.77
N ALA A 12 -9.94 17.48 -17.64
CA ALA A 12 -10.76 18.64 -17.29
C ALA A 12 -11.74 18.34 -16.14
N LEU A 13 -12.44 17.20 -16.20
CA LEU A 13 -13.36 16.76 -15.16
C LEU A 13 -12.63 16.48 -13.84
N PHE A 14 -11.46 15.85 -13.90
CA PHE A 14 -10.68 15.52 -12.71
C PHE A 14 -10.11 16.76 -12.03
N PHE A 15 -9.58 17.71 -12.81
CA PHE A 15 -9.15 19.02 -12.31
C PHE A 15 -10.30 19.83 -11.72
N PHE A 16 -11.46 19.83 -12.38
CA PHE A 16 -12.68 20.44 -11.84
C PHE A 16 -13.03 19.83 -10.47
N LEU A 17 -13.07 18.50 -10.36
CA LEU A 17 -13.37 17.83 -9.10
C LEU A 17 -12.34 18.16 -8.02
N ALA A 18 -11.04 18.14 -8.35
CA ALA A 18 -9.96 18.56 -7.43
C ALA A 18 -10.17 19.99 -6.91
N TRP A 19 -10.60 20.90 -7.78
CA TRP A 19 -10.84 22.29 -7.42
C TRP A 19 -12.01 22.47 -6.46
N TYR A 20 -13.08 21.68 -6.55
CA TYR A 20 -14.24 21.83 -5.66
C TYR A 20 -14.19 20.93 -4.43
N ARG A 21 -13.68 19.70 -4.56
CA ARG A 21 -13.75 18.65 -3.53
C ARG A 21 -12.45 17.84 -3.47
N LEU A 22 -11.33 18.51 -3.20
CA LEU A 22 -9.98 17.91 -3.16
C LEU A 22 -9.89 16.61 -2.34
N SER A 23 -10.52 16.53 -1.17
CA SER A 23 -10.54 15.32 -0.34
C SER A 23 -11.22 14.13 -1.03
N TRP A 24 -12.35 14.36 -1.71
CA TRP A 24 -13.00 13.32 -2.51
C TRP A 24 -12.16 12.94 -3.74
N THR A 25 -11.48 13.89 -4.36
CA THR A 25 -10.60 13.60 -5.49
C THR A 25 -9.40 12.75 -5.09
N ILE A 26 -8.80 13.00 -3.92
CA ILE A 26 -7.76 12.13 -3.37
C ILE A 26 -8.34 10.72 -3.12
N GLY A 27 -9.54 10.61 -2.54
CA GLY A 27 -10.22 9.31 -2.39
C GLY A 27 -10.45 8.57 -3.71
N LEU A 28 -10.91 9.30 -4.74
CA LEU A 28 -11.08 8.79 -6.09
C LEU A 28 -9.74 8.40 -6.71
N THR A 29 -8.66 9.13 -6.42
CA THR A 29 -7.30 8.78 -6.83
C THR A 29 -6.88 7.43 -6.26
N LEU A 30 -7.14 7.22 -4.97
CA LEU A 30 -6.84 5.95 -4.30
C LEU A 30 -7.70 4.78 -4.81
N PHE A 31 -8.93 5.05 -5.26
CA PHE A 31 -9.75 4.05 -5.93
C PHE A 31 -9.19 3.65 -7.30
N LEU A 32 -8.77 4.65 -8.08
CA LEU A 32 -8.31 4.51 -9.46
C LEU A 32 -6.78 4.36 -9.61
N LEU A 33 -6.04 3.98 -8.57
CA LEU A 33 -4.59 3.73 -8.69
C LEU A 33 -4.23 2.76 -9.83
N PRO A 34 -4.98 1.67 -10.09
CA PRO A 34 -4.70 0.78 -11.21
C PRO A 34 -4.80 1.43 -12.60
N ALA A 35 -5.38 2.63 -12.71
CA ALA A 35 -5.44 3.39 -13.96
C ALA A 35 -4.05 3.79 -14.50
N TYR A 36 -2.96 3.60 -13.75
CA TYR A 36 -1.59 3.74 -14.27
C TYR A 36 -1.30 2.83 -15.49
N GLN A 37 -2.08 1.76 -15.66
CA GLN A 37 -2.00 0.86 -16.81
C GLN A 37 -2.42 1.55 -18.12
N LEU A 38 -3.23 2.60 -18.04
CA LEU A 38 -3.62 3.42 -19.18
C LEU A 38 -2.50 4.41 -19.50
N ARG A 39 -1.67 4.05 -20.48
CA ARG A 39 -0.50 4.81 -20.93
C ARG A 39 -0.77 5.48 -22.26
N PHE A 40 -0.28 6.70 -22.43
CA PHE A 40 -0.33 7.48 -23.67
C PHE A 40 0.90 8.39 -23.74
N SER A 41 1.06 9.13 -24.84
CA SER A 41 2.18 10.06 -25.03
C SER A 41 1.68 11.46 -25.33
N ILE A 42 2.11 12.45 -24.56
CA ILE A 42 1.94 13.87 -24.89
C ILE A 42 3.23 14.35 -25.55
N GLY A 43 3.23 14.41 -26.89
CA GLY A 43 4.44 14.63 -27.66
C GLY A 43 5.46 13.52 -27.40
N PHE A 44 6.63 13.87 -26.85
CA PHE A 44 7.69 12.92 -26.51
C PHE A 44 7.62 12.41 -25.06
N LEU A 45 6.68 12.87 -24.25
CA LEU A 45 6.57 12.49 -22.85
C LEU A 45 5.58 11.33 -22.69
N PRO A 46 6.04 10.12 -22.29
CA PRO A 46 5.12 9.08 -21.89
C PRO A 46 4.42 9.51 -20.60
N MET A 47 3.10 9.34 -20.58
CA MET A 47 2.26 9.65 -19.43
C MET A 47 1.25 8.54 -19.15
N THR A 48 0.72 8.53 -17.93
CA THR A 48 -0.36 7.66 -17.50
C THR A 48 -1.54 8.45 -16.95
N PHE A 49 -2.72 7.82 -16.92
CA PHE A 49 -3.89 8.44 -16.28
C PHE A 49 -3.64 8.73 -14.79
N LEU A 50 -2.92 7.85 -14.08
CA LEU A 50 -2.56 8.10 -12.69
C LEU A 50 -1.68 9.35 -12.53
N GLU A 51 -0.74 9.58 -13.45
CA GLU A 51 0.10 10.80 -13.41
C GLU A 51 -0.73 12.07 -13.62
N ILE A 52 -1.71 12.07 -14.53
CA ILE A 52 -2.66 13.19 -14.67
C ILE A 52 -3.37 13.45 -13.34
N MET A 53 -3.85 12.39 -12.69
CA MET A 53 -4.59 12.51 -11.43
C MET A 53 -3.72 13.05 -10.30
N LEU A 54 -2.49 12.56 -10.17
CA LEU A 54 -1.52 13.05 -9.18
C LEU A 54 -1.17 14.52 -9.45
N ILE A 55 -0.88 14.88 -10.70
CA ILE A 55 -0.59 16.26 -11.10
C ILE A 55 -1.77 17.17 -10.73
N ALA A 56 -3.01 16.79 -11.04
CA ALA A 56 -4.20 17.57 -10.71
C ALA A 56 -4.36 17.78 -9.20
N VAL A 57 -4.23 16.73 -8.40
CA VAL A 57 -4.33 16.80 -6.94
C VAL A 57 -3.23 17.70 -6.36
N ILE A 58 -1.99 17.51 -6.81
CA ILE A 58 -0.83 18.27 -6.33
C ILE A 58 -0.93 19.74 -6.74
N SER A 59 -1.19 20.02 -8.02
CA SER A 59 -1.23 21.39 -8.53
C SER A 59 -2.38 22.18 -7.90
N VAL A 60 -3.57 21.58 -7.77
CA VAL A 60 -4.71 22.27 -7.13
C VAL A 60 -4.43 22.54 -5.66
N TRP A 61 -3.81 21.60 -4.95
CA TRP A 61 -3.41 21.82 -3.56
C TRP A 61 -2.40 22.97 -3.44
N VAL A 62 -1.35 22.98 -4.28
CA VAL A 62 -0.35 24.05 -4.30
C VAL A 62 -1.00 25.40 -4.59
N VAL A 63 -1.80 25.49 -5.65
CA VAL A 63 -2.47 26.75 -6.05
C VAL A 63 -3.36 27.27 -4.93
N LYS A 64 -4.21 26.43 -4.33
CA LYS A 64 -5.08 26.85 -3.20
C LYS A 64 -4.26 27.29 -1.99
N THR A 65 -3.18 26.59 -1.70
CA THR A 65 -2.31 26.90 -0.55
C THR A 65 -1.57 28.23 -0.76
N LEU A 66 -1.16 28.54 -1.99
CA LEU A 66 -0.56 29.83 -2.36
C LEU A 66 -1.59 30.96 -2.34
N LEU A 67 -2.76 30.77 -2.95
CA LEU A 67 -3.86 31.75 -2.98
C LEU A 67 -4.31 32.13 -1.56
N ASN A 68 -4.42 31.14 -0.67
CA ASN A 68 -4.81 31.36 0.73
C ASN A 68 -3.65 31.81 1.63
N ARG A 69 -2.42 31.95 1.09
CA ARG A 69 -1.19 32.27 1.83
C ARG A 69 -0.95 31.34 3.05
N THR A 70 -1.36 30.08 2.94
CA THR A 70 -1.26 29.09 4.02
C THR A 70 -0.05 28.17 3.89
N LEU A 71 0.82 28.38 2.88
CA LEU A 71 1.99 27.51 2.65
C LEU A 71 2.91 27.40 3.86
N GLN A 72 3.12 28.49 4.60
CA GLN A 72 3.92 28.49 5.82
C GLN A 72 3.31 27.64 6.96
N LYS A 73 2.01 27.37 6.91
CA LYS A 73 1.29 26.51 7.85
C LYS A 73 1.26 25.05 7.39
N ALA A 74 1.73 24.75 6.17
CA ALA A 74 1.76 23.40 5.65
C ALA A 74 2.74 22.54 6.47
N TRP A 75 2.31 21.33 6.77
CA TRP A 75 3.07 20.40 7.58
C TRP A 75 3.86 19.44 6.69
N PHE A 76 5.19 19.41 6.88
CA PHE A 76 6.13 18.56 6.14
C PHE A 76 6.79 17.53 7.07
N PRO A 77 6.05 16.49 7.49
CA PRO A 77 6.60 15.44 8.33
C PRO A 77 7.66 14.65 7.57
N TRP A 78 8.68 14.19 8.30
CA TRP A 78 9.77 13.35 7.77
C TRP A 78 10.57 13.99 6.63
N LYS A 79 10.54 15.33 6.52
CA LYS A 79 11.18 16.11 5.44
C LYS A 79 12.59 15.66 5.06
N TRP A 80 13.47 15.43 6.03
CA TRP A 80 14.84 15.04 5.75
C TRP A 80 14.96 13.63 5.18
N LEU A 81 14.06 12.71 5.56
CA LEU A 81 14.02 11.35 5.01
C LEU A 81 13.49 11.34 3.59
N THR A 82 12.42 12.09 3.31
CA THR A 82 11.91 12.20 1.95
C THR A 82 12.91 12.90 1.03
N ILE A 83 13.59 13.96 1.50
CA ILE A 83 14.63 14.64 0.74
C ILE A 83 15.79 13.68 0.46
N ALA A 84 16.27 12.96 1.47
CA ALA A 84 17.33 11.96 1.29
C ALA A 84 16.94 10.89 0.27
N PHE A 85 15.69 10.42 0.29
CA PHE A 85 15.20 9.40 -0.64
C PHE A 85 15.07 9.93 -2.07
N VAL A 86 14.59 11.16 -2.25
CA VAL A 86 14.54 11.85 -3.55
C VAL A 86 15.95 12.05 -4.10
N LEU A 87 16.91 12.48 -3.28
CA LEU A 87 18.30 12.68 -3.66
C LEU A 87 19.00 11.37 -4.01
N ALA A 88 18.76 10.29 -3.24
CA ALA A 88 19.27 8.96 -3.56
C ALA A 88 18.75 8.48 -4.93
N GLY A 89 17.46 8.69 -5.21
CA GLY A 89 16.90 8.41 -6.52
C GLY A 89 17.52 9.27 -7.63
N ALA A 90 17.74 10.56 -7.40
CA ALA A 90 18.34 11.46 -8.39
C ALA A 90 19.78 11.04 -8.72
N LEU A 91 20.56 10.65 -7.70
CA LEU A 91 21.89 10.07 -7.87
C LEU A 91 21.85 8.79 -8.68
N ALA A 92 20.86 7.92 -8.45
CA ALA A 92 20.68 6.69 -9.20
C ALA A 92 20.30 6.93 -10.68
N VAL A 93 19.61 8.03 -11.01
CA VAL A 93 19.41 8.44 -12.40
C VAL A 93 20.75 8.79 -13.06
N VAL A 94 21.61 9.56 -12.39
CA VAL A 94 22.90 9.99 -12.94
C VAL A 94 23.81 8.81 -13.28
N VAL A 95 23.72 7.73 -12.50
CA VAL A 95 24.51 6.50 -12.71
C VAL A 95 23.90 5.59 -13.78
N SER A 96 22.62 5.77 -14.11
CA SER A 96 21.91 4.87 -15.02
C SER A 96 22.43 4.96 -16.46
N PRO A 97 22.62 3.81 -17.14
CA PRO A 97 22.90 3.80 -18.57
C PRO A 97 21.71 4.29 -19.43
N ASP A 98 20.48 4.29 -18.89
CA ASP A 98 19.30 4.88 -19.52
C ASP A 98 18.81 6.08 -18.71
N LEU A 99 19.36 7.26 -19.02
CA LEU A 99 18.97 8.51 -18.34
C LEU A 99 17.49 8.85 -18.50
N ARG A 100 16.90 8.56 -19.67
CA ARG A 100 15.49 8.91 -19.94
C ARG A 100 14.55 7.99 -19.19
N GLY A 101 14.82 6.68 -19.23
CA GLY A 101 14.10 5.70 -18.41
C GLY A 101 14.26 5.98 -16.92
N GLY A 102 15.49 6.24 -16.48
CA GLY A 102 15.82 6.59 -15.09
C GLY A 102 15.07 7.81 -14.59
N LEU A 103 15.06 8.91 -15.36
CA LEU A 103 14.26 10.11 -15.04
C LEU A 103 12.76 9.80 -14.95
N GLY A 104 12.25 8.97 -15.86
CA GLY A 104 10.86 8.51 -15.84
C GLY A 104 10.51 7.76 -14.56
N LEU A 105 11.34 6.77 -14.16
CA LEU A 105 11.14 6.00 -12.94
C LEU A 105 11.32 6.84 -11.68
N TRP A 106 12.31 7.74 -11.66
CA TRP A 106 12.51 8.67 -10.55
C TRP A 106 11.29 9.58 -10.33
N LYS A 107 10.75 10.14 -11.40
CA LYS A 107 9.53 10.95 -11.35
C LYS A 107 8.36 10.12 -10.81
N ALA A 108 8.10 8.95 -11.41
CA ALA A 108 6.91 8.15 -11.15
C ALA A 108 6.92 7.39 -9.80
N TYR A 109 8.08 6.87 -9.37
CA TYR A 109 8.16 5.98 -8.18
C TYR A 109 8.67 6.69 -6.93
N ILE A 110 9.22 7.90 -7.08
CA ILE A 110 9.85 8.62 -5.97
C ILE A 110 9.23 10.00 -5.82
N LEU A 111 9.37 10.87 -6.83
CA LEU A 111 8.97 12.27 -6.70
C LEU A 111 7.45 12.43 -6.55
N GLU A 112 6.66 11.94 -7.51
CA GLU A 112 5.20 12.11 -7.49
C GLU A 112 4.53 11.48 -6.26
N PRO A 113 4.87 10.25 -5.83
CA PRO A 113 4.31 9.67 -4.60
C PRO A 113 4.67 10.45 -3.33
N ILE A 114 5.87 11.04 -3.24
CA ILE A 114 6.27 11.88 -2.10
C ILE A 114 5.54 13.22 -2.10
N LEU A 115 5.36 13.85 -3.27
CA LEU A 115 4.55 15.06 -3.37
C LEU A 115 3.10 14.76 -2.96
N PHE A 116 2.55 13.63 -3.43
CA PHE A 116 1.23 13.17 -3.01
C PHE A 116 1.15 12.90 -1.50
N PHE A 117 2.19 12.32 -0.88
CA PHE A 117 2.29 12.16 0.58
C PHE A 117 2.10 13.50 1.30
N TYR A 118 2.75 14.57 0.83
CA TYR A 118 2.61 15.89 1.44
C TYR A 118 1.22 16.50 1.28
N VAL A 119 0.60 16.35 0.10
CA VAL A 119 -0.80 16.74 -0.09
C VAL A 119 -1.71 15.95 0.86
N PHE A 120 -1.49 14.63 0.95
CA PHE A 120 -2.29 13.74 1.76
C PHE A 120 -2.22 14.09 3.25
N VAL A 121 -1.04 14.28 3.84
CA VAL A 121 -0.91 14.59 5.29
C VAL A 121 -1.56 15.92 5.68
N ASN A 122 -1.64 16.88 4.76
CA ASN A 122 -2.26 18.17 4.99
C ASN A 122 -3.79 18.12 4.77
N GLU A 123 -4.24 17.47 3.71
CA GLU A 123 -5.66 17.44 3.34
C GLU A 123 -6.46 16.35 4.06
N MET A 124 -5.86 15.21 4.37
CA MET A 124 -6.55 14.05 4.96
C MET A 124 -6.40 13.97 6.48
N SER A 125 -6.14 15.11 7.13
CA SER A 125 -5.87 15.17 8.57
C SER A 125 -7.08 14.89 9.48
N THR A 126 -8.32 15.00 9.00
CA THR A 126 -9.52 14.75 9.82
C THR A 126 -10.04 13.30 9.70
N PRO A 127 -10.69 12.74 10.75
CA PRO A 127 -11.21 11.37 10.71
C PRO A 127 -12.17 11.10 9.54
N ALA A 128 -13.07 12.04 9.23
CA ALA A 128 -14.01 11.90 8.12
C ALA A 128 -13.30 11.81 6.76
N ARG A 129 -12.24 12.60 6.56
CA ARG A 129 -11.44 12.58 5.32
C ARG A 129 -10.59 11.30 5.22
N ARG A 130 -10.04 10.81 6.33
CA ARG A 130 -9.37 9.50 6.35
C ARG A 130 -10.30 8.35 5.97
N ARG A 131 -11.58 8.39 6.37
CA ARG A 131 -12.57 7.39 5.94
C ARG A 131 -12.78 7.39 4.43
N ILE A 132 -12.77 8.56 3.78
CA ILE A 132 -12.82 8.67 2.31
C ILE A 132 -11.61 7.96 1.68
N ALA A 133 -10.41 8.17 2.23
CA ALA A 133 -9.20 7.50 1.74
C ALA A 133 -9.26 5.97 1.90
N LEU A 134 -9.68 5.49 3.08
CA LEU A 134 -9.87 4.06 3.33
C LEU A 134 -10.95 3.45 2.43
N PHE A 135 -12.06 4.17 2.20
CA PHE A 135 -13.10 3.73 1.28
C PHE A 135 -12.56 3.60 -0.15
N GLY A 136 -11.79 4.59 -0.63
CA GLY A 136 -11.15 4.53 -1.96
C GLY A 136 -10.23 3.31 -2.11
N LEU A 137 -9.32 3.09 -1.16
CA LEU A 137 -8.43 1.93 -1.15
C LEU A 137 -9.21 0.61 -1.10
N GLY A 138 -10.21 0.51 -0.23
CA GLY A 138 -11.02 -0.70 -0.09
C GLY A 138 -11.86 -1.02 -1.33
N MET A 139 -12.50 -0.01 -1.92
CA MET A 139 -13.24 -0.18 -3.19
C MET A 139 -12.31 -0.60 -4.33
N SER A 140 -11.06 -0.15 -4.33
CA SER A 140 -10.07 -0.60 -5.31
C SER A 140 -9.77 -2.09 -5.16
N VAL A 141 -9.61 -2.58 -3.92
CA VAL A 141 -9.45 -4.02 -3.63
C VAL A 141 -10.68 -4.82 -4.07
N VAL A 142 -11.89 -4.32 -3.78
CA VAL A 142 -13.13 -4.97 -4.21
C VAL A 142 -13.21 -5.06 -5.73
N LEU A 143 -12.91 -3.98 -6.45
CA LEU A 143 -12.88 -3.97 -7.92
C LEU A 143 -11.90 -5.02 -8.47
N ILE A 144 -10.69 -5.09 -7.92
CA ILE A 144 -9.66 -6.04 -8.37
C ILE A 144 -10.10 -7.48 -8.08
N GLY A 145 -10.58 -7.76 -6.87
CA GLY A 145 -11.05 -9.09 -6.48
C GLY A 145 -12.26 -9.56 -7.28
N PHE A 146 -13.21 -8.65 -7.54
CA PHE A 146 -14.37 -8.93 -8.38
C PHE A 146 -13.96 -9.18 -9.84
N GLY A 147 -13.04 -8.38 -10.39
CA GLY A 147 -12.50 -8.62 -11.73
C GLY A 147 -11.80 -9.98 -11.86
N ALA A 148 -11.06 -10.41 -10.83
CA ALA A 148 -10.45 -11.74 -10.80
C ALA A 148 -11.50 -12.86 -10.79
N LEU A 149 -12.57 -12.69 -10.00
CA LEU A 149 -13.69 -13.63 -9.94
C LEU A 149 -14.40 -13.76 -11.30
N LEU A 150 -14.66 -12.64 -11.98
CA LEU A 150 -15.29 -12.65 -13.30
C LEU A 150 -14.43 -13.36 -14.35
N GLN A 151 -13.11 -13.12 -14.34
CA GLN A 151 -12.18 -13.82 -15.23
C GLN A 151 -12.15 -15.32 -14.97
N SER A 152 -12.04 -15.71 -13.70
CA SER A 152 -11.99 -17.13 -13.32
C SER A 152 -13.31 -17.86 -13.58
N SER A 153 -14.43 -17.13 -13.67
CA SER A 153 -15.74 -17.67 -14.04
C SER A 153 -15.98 -17.75 -15.56
N GLY A 154 -15.05 -17.25 -16.37
CA GLY A 154 -15.20 -17.17 -17.83
C GLY A 154 -16.15 -16.08 -18.34
N LEU A 155 -16.66 -15.19 -17.46
CA LEU A 155 -17.54 -14.09 -17.84
C LEU A 155 -16.78 -12.92 -18.50
N VAL A 156 -15.50 -12.79 -18.18
CA VAL A 156 -14.59 -11.80 -18.76
C VAL A 156 -13.37 -12.56 -19.27
N PRO A 157 -12.84 -12.22 -20.46
CA PRO A 157 -11.63 -12.88 -20.98
C PRO A 157 -10.45 -12.70 -20.00
N GLY A 158 -9.75 -13.81 -19.75
CA GLY A 158 -8.45 -13.79 -19.07
C GLY A 158 -7.33 -13.37 -20.01
N VAL A 159 -6.14 -13.17 -19.45
CA VAL A 159 -4.93 -12.81 -20.20
C VAL A 159 -4.09 -14.07 -20.44
N GLU A 160 -3.71 -14.33 -21.68
CA GLU A 160 -2.78 -15.41 -22.03
C GLU A 160 -1.32 -15.05 -21.69
N PRO A 161 -0.46 -16.02 -21.31
CA PRO A 161 -0.75 -17.46 -21.17
C PRO A 161 -1.42 -17.84 -19.83
N TYR A 162 -1.61 -16.89 -18.91
CA TYR A 162 -1.96 -17.17 -17.52
C TYR A 162 -3.32 -17.85 -17.33
N ILE A 163 -4.28 -17.59 -18.23
CA ILE A 163 -5.59 -18.23 -18.17
C ILE A 163 -5.57 -19.68 -18.67
N SER A 164 -4.59 -20.04 -19.52
CA SER A 164 -4.38 -21.40 -20.02
C SER A 164 -3.36 -22.22 -19.22
N GLU A 165 -2.63 -21.59 -18.29
CA GLU A 165 -1.82 -22.27 -17.26
C GLU A 165 -2.69 -23.21 -16.39
N MET A 166 -2.07 -24.26 -15.84
CA MET A 166 -2.70 -25.18 -14.89
C MET A 166 -1.95 -25.11 -13.55
N PRO A 167 -2.55 -24.57 -12.47
CA PRO A 167 -3.88 -23.97 -12.41
C PRO A 167 -3.96 -22.62 -13.13
N SER A 168 -5.16 -22.25 -13.58
CA SER A 168 -5.40 -20.96 -14.24
C SER A 168 -5.25 -19.79 -13.26
N ARG A 169 -4.76 -18.65 -13.75
CA ARG A 169 -4.40 -17.50 -12.91
C ARG A 169 -5.06 -16.23 -13.41
N ALA A 170 -5.91 -15.66 -12.57
CA ALA A 170 -6.58 -14.40 -12.85
C ALA A 170 -5.62 -13.22 -12.73
N THR A 171 -5.73 -12.27 -13.67
CA THR A 171 -4.95 -11.02 -13.68
C THR A 171 -5.78 -9.79 -13.33
N SER A 172 -7.12 -9.93 -13.30
CA SER A 172 -8.09 -8.86 -13.13
C SER A 172 -7.81 -7.74 -14.15
N ILE A 173 -7.62 -6.52 -13.67
CA ILE A 173 -7.28 -5.34 -14.47
C ILE A 173 -5.77 -5.21 -14.78
N PHE A 174 -4.95 -6.14 -14.30
CA PHE A 174 -3.50 -6.12 -14.54
C PHE A 174 -3.10 -7.03 -15.70
N SER A 175 -1.88 -6.82 -16.19
CA SER A 175 -1.30 -7.59 -17.29
C SER A 175 -0.68 -8.92 -16.84
N PHE A 176 -0.53 -9.13 -15.53
CA PHE A 176 0.07 -10.33 -14.97
C PHE A 176 -0.49 -10.63 -13.56
N PRO A 177 -0.61 -11.90 -13.16
CA PRO A 177 -1.36 -12.30 -11.98
C PRO A 177 -0.72 -11.83 -10.67
N THR A 178 0.61 -11.83 -10.56
CA THR A 178 1.30 -11.43 -9.32
C THR A 178 1.08 -9.95 -8.96
N ALA A 179 0.68 -9.11 -9.93
CA ALA A 179 0.32 -7.72 -9.67
C ALA A 179 -0.83 -7.58 -8.67
N ILE A 180 -1.81 -8.50 -8.69
CA ILE A 180 -2.91 -8.51 -7.71
C ILE A 180 -2.33 -8.65 -6.31
N GLY A 181 -1.41 -9.60 -6.11
CA GLY A 181 -0.76 -9.81 -4.82
C GLY A 181 0.05 -8.60 -4.34
N LYS A 182 0.77 -7.92 -5.24
CA LYS A 182 1.57 -6.73 -4.89
C LYS A 182 0.69 -5.59 -4.39
N TYR A 183 -0.45 -5.40 -5.07
CA TYR A 183 -1.40 -4.32 -4.78
C TYR A 183 -2.29 -4.64 -3.57
N VAL A 184 -2.97 -5.78 -3.62
CA VAL A 184 -4.00 -6.18 -2.65
C VAL A 184 -3.37 -6.64 -1.35
N GLY A 185 -2.19 -7.26 -1.37
CA GLY A 185 -1.53 -7.81 -0.17
C GLY A 185 -1.38 -6.80 0.98
N PRO A 186 -0.69 -5.65 0.79
CA PRO A 186 -0.56 -4.63 1.83
C PRO A 186 -1.91 -4.11 2.32
N LEU A 187 -2.87 -3.90 1.41
CA LEU A 187 -4.22 -3.45 1.78
C LEU A 187 -4.98 -4.51 2.59
N MET A 188 -4.78 -5.80 2.32
CA MET A 188 -5.30 -6.88 3.16
C MET A 188 -4.75 -6.81 4.58
N GLY A 189 -3.45 -6.57 4.75
CA GLY A 189 -2.86 -6.34 6.08
C GLY A 189 -3.54 -5.17 6.82
N LEU A 190 -3.79 -4.06 6.12
CA LEU A 190 -4.52 -2.91 6.65
C LEU A 190 -5.93 -3.27 7.13
N PHE A 191 -6.75 -3.83 6.24
CA PHE A 191 -8.16 -4.11 6.54
C PHE A 191 -8.34 -5.27 7.54
N LEU A 192 -7.46 -6.28 7.52
CA LEU A 192 -7.45 -7.35 8.54
C LEU A 192 -7.10 -6.80 9.93
N GLY A 193 -6.13 -5.89 10.03
CA GLY A 193 -5.80 -5.26 11.31
C GLY A 193 -6.95 -4.42 11.85
N ILE A 194 -7.62 -3.66 10.98
CA ILE A 194 -8.83 -2.92 11.35
C ILE A 194 -9.91 -3.90 11.85
N LEU A 195 -10.20 -4.95 11.08
CA LEU A 195 -11.25 -5.93 11.38
C LEU A 195 -11.01 -6.72 12.68
N LEU A 196 -9.79 -7.17 12.91
CA LEU A 196 -9.48 -8.13 13.99
C LEU A 196 -9.13 -7.45 15.32
N VAL A 197 -8.56 -6.24 15.28
CA VAL A 197 -8.11 -5.51 16.48
C VAL A 197 -9.13 -4.50 16.97
N GLN A 198 -9.86 -3.81 16.07
CA GLN A 198 -11.09 -3.13 16.52
C GLN A 198 -12.09 -4.22 16.84
N GLY A 199 -12.22 -4.57 18.12
CA GLY A 199 -13.21 -5.55 18.55
C GLY A 199 -14.57 -5.20 17.98
N VAL A 200 -15.38 -6.22 17.65
CA VAL A 200 -16.81 -6.10 17.40
C VAL A 200 -17.48 -5.61 18.68
N SER A 201 -17.23 -4.36 19.03
CA SER A 201 -18.03 -3.61 19.99
C SER A 201 -19.02 -2.83 19.15
N GLY A 202 -19.96 -3.59 18.59
CA GLY A 202 -21.30 -3.08 18.33
C GLY A 202 -21.95 -2.81 19.69
N GLY A 203 -21.48 -1.75 20.34
CA GLY A 203 -22.14 -1.14 21.48
C GLY A 203 -23.03 -0.03 20.95
N THR A 204 -24.22 -0.39 20.48
CA THR A 204 -25.40 0.47 20.59
C THR A 204 -25.71 0.70 22.08
N LYS A 205 -24.83 1.41 22.77
CA LYS A 205 -25.19 2.08 24.02
C LYS A 205 -25.10 3.56 23.75
N GLY A 206 -26.30 4.16 23.73
CA GLY A 206 -26.52 5.55 23.45
C GLY A 206 -25.59 6.42 24.28
N TYR A 207 -25.06 7.43 23.61
CA TYR A 207 -24.56 8.62 24.25
C TYR A 207 -25.75 9.28 24.98
N GLN A 208 -26.06 8.83 26.20
CA GLN A 208 -26.79 9.66 27.16
C GLN A 208 -25.74 10.64 27.68
N GLY A 209 -25.61 11.77 26.98
CA GLY A 209 -24.94 12.92 27.56
C GLY A 209 -25.73 13.31 28.80
N GLU A 210 -25.02 13.46 29.92
CA GLU A 210 -25.56 14.16 31.08
C GLU A 210 -26.11 15.50 30.61
N VAL A 211 -27.39 15.70 30.91
CA VAL A 211 -28.10 16.95 30.70
C VAL A 211 -27.50 17.94 31.68
N ILE A 212 -26.59 18.80 31.20
CA ILE A 212 -26.33 20.07 31.86
C ILE A 212 -27.54 20.95 31.52
N GLU A 213 -28.47 21.07 32.46
CA GLU A 213 -29.57 22.03 32.39
C GLU A 213 -28.97 23.44 32.31
N GLY A 214 -29.25 24.19 31.24
CA GLY A 214 -28.92 25.62 31.23
C GLY A 214 -28.87 26.34 29.88
N GLU A 215 -28.64 25.66 28.75
CA GLU A 215 -28.51 26.37 27.47
C GLU A 215 -29.54 25.92 26.42
N LYS A 216 -30.34 26.88 25.96
CA LYS A 216 -31.32 26.72 24.87
C LYS A 216 -30.59 26.32 23.57
N PHE A 217 -30.54 25.02 23.32
CA PHE A 217 -29.89 24.42 22.16
C PHE A 217 -30.78 24.54 20.91
N SER A 218 -30.30 25.23 19.88
CA SER A 218 -30.96 25.30 18.55
C SER A 218 -30.87 23.95 17.83
N PRO A 219 -31.99 23.33 17.36
CA PRO A 219 -31.97 21.93 16.93
C PRO A 219 -31.41 21.64 15.52
N ASN A 220 -31.08 22.66 14.73
CA ASN A 220 -31.02 22.49 13.26
C ASN A 220 -29.64 22.26 12.62
N SER A 221 -28.52 22.34 13.33
CA SER A 221 -27.18 22.18 12.71
C SER A 221 -26.57 20.77 12.81
N LYS A 222 -27.09 19.89 13.66
CA LYS A 222 -26.51 18.53 13.89
C LYS A 222 -27.19 17.40 13.12
N LYS A 223 -28.26 17.67 12.38
CA LYS A 223 -29.02 16.62 11.67
C LYS A 223 -28.45 16.28 10.29
N GLN A 224 -27.58 17.13 9.73
CA GLN A 224 -27.11 16.99 8.35
C GLN A 224 -25.79 16.19 8.20
N GLU A 225 -24.99 16.06 9.25
CA GLU A 225 -23.79 15.17 9.26
C GLU A 225 -24.09 13.74 9.74
N ARG A 226 -25.34 13.44 10.09
CA ARG A 226 -25.79 12.10 10.51
C ARG A 226 -26.09 11.15 9.34
N GLY A 227 -25.90 11.59 8.10
CA GLY A 227 -26.14 10.79 6.91
C GLY A 227 -24.93 9.94 6.50
N ILE A 228 -25.18 8.62 6.36
CA ILE A 228 -24.44 7.60 5.58
C ILE A 228 -23.59 6.59 6.37
N TRP A 229 -23.12 6.86 7.60
CA TRP A 229 -22.25 5.90 8.32
C TRP A 229 -22.63 5.64 9.78
N GLN A 230 -23.89 5.27 10.02
CA GLN A 230 -24.23 4.54 11.24
C GLN A 230 -23.63 3.12 11.14
N ILE A 231 -22.47 2.96 11.79
CA ILE A 231 -21.82 1.84 12.51
C ILE A 231 -22.14 0.37 12.13
N ALA A 232 -23.27 0.05 11.49
CA ALA A 232 -23.52 -1.23 10.82
C ALA A 232 -22.89 -1.33 9.41
N ASN A 233 -22.76 -0.21 8.65
CA ASN A 233 -22.25 -0.26 7.26
C ASN A 233 -20.72 -0.40 7.12
N GLY A 234 -19.94 0.05 8.11
CA GLY A 234 -18.47 0.03 8.02
C GLY A 234 -17.89 -1.38 8.10
N GLN A 235 -18.48 -2.26 8.91
CA GLN A 235 -18.00 -3.63 9.11
C GLN A 235 -18.29 -4.51 7.89
N TRP A 236 -19.50 -4.45 7.33
CA TRP A 236 -19.82 -5.16 6.08
C TRP A 236 -18.96 -4.71 4.91
N PHE A 237 -18.64 -3.41 4.84
CA PHE A 237 -17.67 -2.91 3.88
C PHE A 237 -16.30 -3.56 4.07
N ILE A 238 -15.73 -3.54 5.28
CA ILE A 238 -14.42 -4.15 5.56
C ILE A 238 -14.44 -5.66 5.28
N LEU A 239 -15.51 -6.37 5.65
CA LEU A 239 -15.69 -7.79 5.34
C LEU A 239 -15.71 -8.04 3.84
N GLY A 240 -16.43 -7.22 3.08
CA GLY A 240 -16.43 -7.27 1.62
C GLY A 240 -15.04 -7.05 1.03
N VAL A 241 -14.30 -6.04 1.53
CA VAL A 241 -12.91 -5.78 1.12
C VAL A 241 -12.01 -6.98 1.39
N VAL A 242 -12.08 -7.56 2.59
CA VAL A 242 -11.29 -8.74 2.99
C VAL A 242 -11.67 -9.95 2.13
N ALA A 243 -12.97 -10.20 1.92
CA ALA A 243 -13.45 -11.31 1.12
C ALA A 243 -12.99 -11.22 -0.35
N PHE A 244 -13.25 -10.09 -1.01
CA PHE A 244 -12.83 -9.88 -2.40
C PHE A 244 -11.29 -9.81 -2.53
N GLY A 245 -10.59 -9.26 -1.54
CA GLY A 245 -9.14 -9.26 -1.52
C GLY A 245 -8.54 -10.67 -1.42
N LEU A 246 -9.11 -11.54 -0.58
CA LEU A 246 -8.73 -12.96 -0.51
C LEU A 246 -9.03 -13.68 -1.82
N ILE A 247 -10.22 -13.46 -2.40
CA ILE A 247 -10.59 -14.03 -3.71
C ILE A 247 -9.55 -13.64 -4.77
N GLY A 248 -9.19 -12.36 -4.86
CA GLY A 248 -8.19 -11.89 -5.83
C GLY A 248 -6.81 -12.53 -5.62
N ILE A 249 -6.33 -12.64 -4.38
CA ILE A 249 -5.02 -13.25 -4.08
C ILE A 249 -5.02 -14.76 -4.39
N ILE A 250 -6.09 -15.47 -4.04
CA ILE A 250 -6.21 -16.92 -4.27
C ILE A 250 -6.29 -17.22 -5.76
N LEU A 251 -7.16 -16.52 -6.50
CA LEU A 251 -7.37 -16.75 -7.93
C LEU A 251 -6.18 -16.30 -8.80
N SER A 252 -5.32 -15.40 -8.31
CA SER A 252 -4.05 -15.08 -8.98
C SER A 252 -2.91 -16.03 -8.65
N VAL A 253 -3.12 -16.95 -7.71
CA VAL A 253 -2.11 -17.90 -7.21
C VAL A 253 -0.84 -17.15 -6.78
N SER A 254 -0.99 -15.98 -6.16
CA SER A 254 0.14 -15.17 -5.69
C SER A 254 0.66 -15.70 -4.36
N ARG A 255 1.54 -16.72 -4.43
CA ARG A 255 2.14 -17.38 -3.24
C ARG A 255 2.82 -16.36 -2.30
N GLY A 256 3.57 -15.41 -2.85
CA GLY A 256 4.24 -14.36 -2.08
C GLY A 256 3.26 -13.46 -1.30
N ALA A 257 2.11 -13.13 -1.88
CA ALA A 257 1.09 -12.36 -1.18
C ALA A 257 0.37 -13.18 -0.10
N LEU A 258 0.10 -14.47 -0.32
CA LEU A 258 -0.45 -15.37 0.70
C LEU A 258 0.50 -15.48 1.91
N ILE A 259 1.80 -15.67 1.67
CA ILE A 259 2.82 -15.71 2.74
C ILE A 259 2.87 -14.37 3.48
N GLY A 260 2.84 -13.25 2.75
CA GLY A 260 2.81 -11.92 3.34
C GLY A 260 1.57 -11.68 4.21
N VAL A 261 0.37 -12.04 3.72
CA VAL A 261 -0.90 -11.94 4.49
C VAL A 261 -0.88 -12.85 5.71
N PHE A 262 -0.33 -14.07 5.59
CA PHE A 262 -0.15 -14.96 6.74
C PHE A 262 0.78 -14.35 7.79
N ALA A 263 1.93 -13.79 7.38
CA ALA A 263 2.83 -13.09 8.29
C ALA A 263 2.16 -11.89 8.96
N ALA A 264 1.31 -11.15 8.25
CA ALA A 264 0.50 -10.09 8.81
C ALA A 264 -0.54 -10.61 9.82
N LEU A 265 -1.18 -11.76 9.60
CA LEU A 265 -2.08 -12.38 10.58
C LEU A 265 -1.35 -12.81 11.86
N VAL A 266 -0.16 -13.40 11.72
CA VAL A 266 0.71 -13.72 12.87
C VAL A 266 1.07 -12.43 13.63
N PHE A 267 1.47 -11.37 12.92
CA PHE A 267 1.76 -10.08 13.52
C PHE A 267 0.53 -9.46 14.23
N ILE A 268 -0.64 -9.45 13.59
CA ILE A 268 -1.90 -8.96 14.17
C ILE A 268 -2.27 -9.75 15.44
N SER A 269 -2.00 -11.06 15.46
CA SER A 269 -2.30 -11.91 16.61
C SER A 269 -1.60 -11.46 17.90
N CYS A 270 -0.43 -10.80 17.82
CA CYS A 270 0.27 -10.20 18.96
C CYS A 270 -0.57 -9.14 19.68
N PHE A 271 -1.45 -8.46 18.94
CA PHE A 271 -2.27 -7.35 19.41
C PHE A 271 -3.76 -7.73 19.57
N SER A 272 -4.11 -8.98 19.26
CA SER A 272 -5.48 -9.48 19.39
C SER A 272 -5.80 -9.87 20.83
N ARG A 273 -7.05 -9.66 21.25
CA ARG A 273 -7.58 -10.17 22.54
C ARG A 273 -7.51 -11.70 22.64
N TRP A 274 -7.45 -12.39 21.50
CA TRP A 274 -7.38 -13.86 21.41
C TRP A 274 -5.95 -14.40 21.29
N LYS A 275 -4.93 -13.58 21.57
CA LYS A 275 -3.52 -13.92 21.34
C LYS A 275 -3.15 -15.34 21.83
N LYS A 276 -3.52 -15.73 23.05
CA LYS A 276 -3.16 -17.05 23.60
C LYS A 276 -3.64 -18.19 22.70
N TRP A 277 -4.90 -18.14 22.25
CA TRP A 277 -5.49 -19.15 21.39
C TRP A 277 -4.93 -19.14 19.97
N LEU A 278 -4.71 -17.95 19.39
CA LEU A 278 -4.11 -17.82 18.06
C LEU A 278 -2.68 -18.34 18.03
N TRP A 279 -1.88 -18.03 19.06
CA TRP A 279 -0.52 -18.56 19.19
C TRP A 279 -0.50 -20.07 19.42
N THR A 280 -1.40 -20.60 20.26
CA THR A 280 -1.57 -22.06 20.40
C THR A 280 -1.93 -22.71 19.06
N PHE A 281 -2.85 -22.11 18.31
CA PHE A 281 -3.22 -22.59 16.97
C PHE A 281 -2.02 -22.58 16.02
N PHE A 282 -1.29 -21.46 15.90
CA PHE A 282 -0.13 -21.37 15.01
C PHE A 282 0.99 -22.36 15.41
N ILE A 283 1.27 -22.50 16.71
CA ILE A 283 2.27 -23.45 17.21
C ILE A 283 1.81 -24.88 16.95
N ALA A 284 0.54 -25.21 17.22
CA ALA A 284 -0.02 -26.53 16.95
C ALA A 284 0.00 -26.85 15.44
N SER A 285 -0.39 -25.91 14.59
CA SER A 285 -0.31 -26.06 13.13
C SER A 285 1.14 -26.25 12.68
N ALA A 286 2.09 -25.47 13.18
CA ALA A 286 3.52 -25.64 12.87
C ALA A 286 4.04 -27.00 13.35
N LEU A 287 3.63 -27.45 14.54
CA LEU A 287 4.01 -28.77 15.06
C LEU A 287 3.38 -29.90 14.24
N ILE A 288 2.12 -29.80 13.83
CA ILE A 288 1.45 -30.77 12.96
C ILE A 288 2.15 -30.85 11.60
N LEU A 289 2.46 -29.69 11.00
CA LEU A 289 3.26 -29.62 9.77
C LEU A 289 4.62 -30.28 9.96
N LEU A 290 5.24 -30.16 11.14
CA LEU A 290 6.46 -30.88 11.47
C LEU A 290 6.20 -32.37 11.78
N VAL A 291 5.08 -32.82 12.31
CA VAL A 291 4.96 -34.24 12.66
C VAL A 291 4.49 -35.08 11.47
N VAL A 292 3.70 -34.51 10.57
CA VAL A 292 3.05 -35.24 9.48
C VAL A 292 3.92 -35.21 8.20
N PRO A 293 4.57 -36.32 7.81
CA PRO A 293 5.48 -36.34 6.66
C PRO A 293 4.80 -35.98 5.35
N GLN A 294 3.52 -36.33 5.18
CA GLN A 294 2.73 -35.98 3.99
C GLN A 294 2.52 -34.47 3.85
N LEU A 295 2.26 -33.77 4.96
CA LEU A 295 2.13 -32.30 4.94
C LEU A 295 3.49 -31.64 4.71
N ARG A 296 4.57 -32.23 5.24
CA ARG A 296 5.94 -31.78 4.92
C ARG A 296 6.24 -31.94 3.44
N SER A 297 5.93 -33.09 2.84
CA SER A 297 6.25 -33.35 1.44
C SER A 297 5.48 -32.42 0.49
N GLU A 298 4.21 -32.13 0.80
CA GLU A 298 3.40 -31.15 0.05
C GLU A 298 3.86 -29.70 0.27
N LEU A 299 4.27 -29.34 1.49
CA LEU A 299 4.89 -28.04 1.71
C LEU A 299 6.22 -27.93 0.97
N THR A 300 7.05 -28.98 0.98
CA THR A 300 8.29 -28.97 0.22
C THR A 300 8.01 -28.93 -1.26
N SER A 301 7.05 -29.65 -1.84
CA SER A 301 6.75 -29.51 -3.28
C SER A 301 6.29 -28.08 -3.64
N VAL A 302 5.53 -27.42 -2.76
CA VAL A 302 5.07 -26.04 -2.95
C VAL A 302 6.20 -25.00 -2.72
N VAL A 303 7.11 -25.26 -1.79
CA VAL A 303 8.20 -24.33 -1.34
C VAL A 303 9.51 -24.58 -2.09
N SER A 304 9.95 -25.83 -2.22
CA SER A 304 11.09 -26.25 -3.03
C SER A 304 10.79 -26.17 -4.52
N GLY A 305 9.50 -26.05 -4.90
CA GLY A 305 9.04 -25.67 -6.22
C GLY A 305 9.86 -26.30 -7.32
N SER A 306 9.53 -27.53 -7.71
CA SER A 306 9.90 -28.12 -9.01
C SER A 306 9.28 -27.36 -10.19
N ASP A 307 9.04 -26.05 -10.02
CA ASP A 307 8.47 -25.09 -10.93
C ASP A 307 9.63 -24.27 -11.50
N VAL A 308 9.75 -24.24 -12.82
CA VAL A 308 10.77 -23.48 -13.59
C VAL A 308 10.99 -22.05 -13.05
N SER A 309 9.95 -21.41 -12.51
CA SER A 309 10.01 -20.05 -11.97
C SER A 309 10.91 -19.86 -10.73
N THR A 310 11.06 -20.87 -9.87
CA THR A 310 11.89 -20.75 -8.65
C THR A 310 13.36 -20.86 -9.00
N ASP A 311 13.71 -21.81 -9.88
CA ASP A 311 15.07 -21.98 -10.38
C ASP A 311 15.54 -20.74 -11.15
N VAL A 312 14.69 -20.19 -12.01
CA VAL A 312 14.95 -18.93 -12.72
C VAL A 312 15.26 -17.78 -11.75
N ARG A 313 14.49 -17.63 -10.66
CA ARG A 313 14.75 -16.60 -9.65
C ARG A 313 16.06 -16.80 -8.92
N LEU A 314 16.39 -18.03 -8.52
CA LEU A 314 17.64 -18.33 -7.81
C LEU A 314 18.86 -18.00 -8.67
N VAL A 315 18.84 -18.37 -9.96
CA VAL A 315 19.89 -18.00 -10.91
C VAL A 315 19.93 -16.48 -11.10
N MET A 316 18.78 -15.84 -11.25
CA MET A 316 18.69 -14.39 -11.37
C MET A 316 19.27 -13.66 -10.16
N TRP A 317 18.98 -14.12 -8.95
CA TRP A 317 19.49 -13.52 -7.71
C TRP A 317 21.00 -13.74 -7.56
N LYS A 318 21.53 -14.90 -7.95
CA LYS A 318 22.98 -15.15 -7.98
C LYS A 318 23.68 -14.20 -8.96
N GLY A 319 23.14 -14.03 -10.18
CA GLY A 319 23.65 -13.06 -11.15
C GLY A 319 23.59 -11.63 -10.61
N THR A 320 22.47 -11.27 -9.98
CA THR A 320 22.25 -9.94 -9.40
C THR A 320 23.25 -9.67 -8.27
N MET A 321 23.56 -10.68 -7.46
CA MET A 321 24.54 -10.55 -6.38
C MET A 321 25.96 -10.33 -6.91
N ARG A 322 26.37 -11.02 -7.99
CA ARG A 322 27.65 -10.76 -8.66
C ARG A 322 27.74 -9.31 -9.17
N MET A 323 26.66 -8.82 -9.78
CA MET A 323 26.59 -7.43 -10.22
C MET A 323 26.69 -6.43 -9.05
N ILE A 324 26.06 -6.72 -7.91
CA ILE A 324 26.17 -5.90 -6.70
C ILE A 324 27.60 -5.94 -6.13
N GLN A 325 28.28 -7.09 -6.18
CA GLN A 325 29.68 -7.20 -5.74
C GLN A 325 30.60 -6.29 -6.55
N ASP A 326 30.34 -6.15 -7.85
CA ASP A 326 31.10 -5.25 -8.74
C ASP A 326 30.68 -3.78 -8.59
N ARG A 327 29.41 -3.51 -8.23
CA ARG A 327 28.85 -2.15 -8.09
C ARG A 327 28.15 -1.92 -6.74
N PRO A 328 28.83 -2.06 -5.59
CA PRO A 328 28.18 -2.14 -4.27
C PRO A 328 27.58 -0.83 -3.79
N ILE A 329 28.08 0.32 -4.24
CA ILE A 329 27.63 1.64 -3.77
C ILE A 329 26.45 2.14 -4.60
N PHE A 330 26.61 2.20 -5.93
CA PHE A 330 25.63 2.83 -6.80
C PHE A 330 24.68 1.85 -7.50
N GLY A 331 25.01 0.56 -7.51
CA GLY A 331 24.23 -0.44 -8.26
C GLY A 331 24.26 -0.18 -9.77
N ALA A 332 23.15 -0.52 -10.42
CA ALA A 332 22.92 -0.30 -11.85
C ALA A 332 22.32 1.09 -12.16
N GLY A 333 21.76 1.76 -11.16
CA GLY A 333 20.98 2.99 -11.36
C GLY A 333 19.55 2.72 -11.85
N LEU A 334 18.70 3.75 -11.80
CA LEU A 334 17.28 3.62 -12.13
C LEU A 334 17.07 3.27 -13.61
N ALA A 335 16.30 2.22 -13.89
CA ALA A 335 16.13 1.60 -15.22
C ALA A 335 17.40 0.94 -15.78
N GLY A 336 18.47 0.84 -14.99
CA GLY A 336 19.76 0.30 -15.42
C GLY A 336 19.87 -1.22 -15.32
N PHE A 337 19.03 -1.88 -14.51
CA PHE A 337 19.16 -3.32 -14.27
C PHE A 337 19.15 -4.16 -15.55
N PRO A 338 18.17 -4.04 -16.48
CA PRO A 338 18.13 -4.93 -17.64
C PRO A 338 19.34 -4.79 -18.56
N ILE A 339 19.96 -3.60 -18.57
CA ILE A 339 21.13 -3.28 -19.40
C ILE A 339 22.39 -3.87 -18.78
N ILE A 340 22.63 -3.60 -17.50
CA ILE A 340 23.87 -4.03 -16.83
C ILE A 340 23.82 -5.52 -16.48
N TYR A 341 22.65 -6.05 -16.12
CA TYR A 341 22.48 -7.46 -15.77
C TYR A 341 22.77 -8.41 -16.96
N ALA A 342 22.69 -7.92 -18.19
CA ALA A 342 23.01 -8.71 -19.38
C ALA A 342 24.41 -9.34 -19.32
N ASP A 343 25.39 -8.67 -18.70
CA ASP A 343 26.77 -9.16 -18.53
C ASP A 343 26.90 -10.23 -17.43
N TYR A 344 25.91 -10.35 -16.54
CA TYR A 344 25.92 -11.25 -15.38
C TYR A 344 24.98 -12.46 -15.54
N LYS A 345 24.28 -12.51 -16.66
CA LYS A 345 23.30 -13.54 -17.00
C LYS A 345 24.01 -14.83 -17.40
N GLU A 346 23.51 -15.98 -16.95
CA GLU A 346 24.01 -17.26 -17.42
C GLU A 346 23.57 -17.54 -18.87
N PRO A 347 24.45 -18.05 -19.75
CA PRO A 347 24.13 -18.32 -21.15
C PRO A 347 22.95 -19.28 -21.38
N SER A 348 22.66 -20.14 -20.39
CA SER A 348 21.52 -21.07 -20.39
C SER A 348 20.16 -20.38 -20.30
N HIS A 349 20.10 -19.10 -19.91
CA HIS A 349 18.85 -18.36 -19.75
C HIS A 349 18.73 -17.25 -20.79
N THR A 350 17.70 -17.31 -21.63
CA THR A 350 17.43 -16.30 -22.68
C THR A 350 16.35 -15.30 -22.29
N GLU A 351 15.70 -15.48 -21.14
CA GLU A 351 14.60 -14.64 -20.63
C GLU A 351 15.00 -13.19 -20.34
N PHE A 352 14.11 -12.24 -20.62
CA PHE A 352 14.32 -10.83 -20.28
C PHE A 352 13.82 -10.54 -18.86
N PHE A 353 14.69 -9.99 -18.00
CA PHE A 353 14.35 -9.63 -16.62
C PHE A 353 14.27 -8.11 -16.44
N PRO A 354 13.08 -7.54 -16.18
CA PRO A 354 12.95 -6.10 -15.97
C PRO A 354 13.49 -5.65 -14.62
N ASN A 355 13.55 -6.53 -13.62
CA ASN A 355 14.07 -6.28 -12.27
C ASN A 355 14.39 -7.63 -11.57
N PRO A 356 15.10 -7.64 -10.42
CA PRO A 356 15.43 -8.86 -9.67
C PRO A 356 14.27 -9.60 -9.01
N ASP A 357 13.02 -9.11 -9.09
CA ASP A 357 11.84 -9.66 -8.39
C ASP A 357 12.07 -9.91 -6.89
N HIS A 358 12.88 -9.05 -6.25
CA HIS A 358 13.17 -9.07 -4.82
C HIS A 358 13.39 -7.63 -4.34
N LEU A 359 12.59 -7.15 -3.39
CA LEU A 359 12.56 -5.75 -2.94
C LEU A 359 13.93 -5.21 -2.52
N ILE A 360 14.67 -5.95 -1.68
CA ILE A 360 16.00 -5.52 -1.19
C ILE A 360 17.01 -5.44 -2.34
N LEU A 361 17.11 -6.49 -3.16
CA LEU A 361 18.00 -6.49 -4.32
C LEU A 361 17.64 -5.38 -5.30
N THR A 362 16.35 -5.17 -5.55
CA THR A 362 15.87 -4.12 -6.46
C THR A 362 16.21 -2.75 -5.91
N LEU A 363 15.98 -2.47 -4.62
CA LEU A 363 16.38 -1.21 -3.99
C LEU A 363 17.89 -0.98 -4.09
N TRP A 364 18.70 -2.01 -3.84
CA TRP A 364 20.15 -1.89 -3.90
C TRP A 364 20.65 -1.63 -5.32
N VAL A 365 20.12 -2.36 -6.30
CA VAL A 365 20.51 -2.24 -7.69
C VAL A 365 20.02 -0.92 -8.31
N GLU A 366 18.75 -0.60 -8.13
CA GLU A 366 18.11 0.53 -8.81
C GLU A 366 18.36 1.86 -8.11
N MET A 367 18.56 1.87 -6.78
CA MET A 367 18.75 3.10 -6.00
C MET A 367 20.09 3.18 -5.26
N GLY A 368 20.96 2.18 -5.43
CA GLY A 368 22.22 2.08 -4.70
C GLY A 368 22.05 1.80 -3.20
N LEU A 369 23.18 1.70 -2.52
CA LEU A 369 23.24 1.50 -1.07
C LEU A 369 22.56 2.65 -0.30
N ALA A 370 22.68 3.88 -0.80
CA ALA A 370 22.04 5.05 -0.19
C ALA A 370 20.50 4.92 -0.20
N GLY A 371 19.91 4.55 -1.35
CA GLY A 371 18.47 4.33 -1.46
C GLY A 371 17.99 3.20 -0.55
N LEU A 372 18.72 2.09 -0.50
CA LEU A 372 18.43 0.96 0.38
C LEU A 372 18.43 1.37 1.87
N ILE A 373 19.46 2.08 2.32
CA ILE A 373 19.57 2.54 3.73
C ILE A 373 18.43 3.50 4.08
N VAL A 374 18.13 4.47 3.21
CA VAL A 374 17.05 5.44 3.47
C VAL A 374 15.69 4.75 3.49
N PHE A 375 15.42 3.82 2.56
CA PHE A 375 14.19 3.04 2.56
C PHE A 375 14.06 2.19 3.83
N GLY A 376 15.11 1.49 4.22
CA GLY A 376 15.15 0.73 5.48
C GLY A 376 14.86 1.61 6.69
N TRP A 377 15.42 2.82 6.73
CA TRP A 377 15.16 3.76 7.81
C TRP A 377 13.72 4.30 7.83
N ILE A 378 13.10 4.53 6.66
CA ILE A 378 11.67 4.88 6.54
C ILE A 378 10.83 3.76 7.17
N VAL A 379 11.11 2.49 6.85
CA VAL A 379 10.41 1.33 7.41
C VAL A 379 10.63 1.21 8.93
N VAL A 380 11.87 1.31 9.42
CA VAL A 380 12.17 1.26 10.86
C VAL A 380 11.45 2.38 11.61
N ARG A 381 11.48 3.61 11.08
CA ARG A 381 10.77 4.73 11.69
C ARG A 381 9.27 4.50 11.70
N PHE A 382 8.69 3.98 10.62
CA PHE A 382 7.27 3.65 10.54
C PHE A 382 6.83 2.69 11.64
N PHE A 383 7.56 1.59 11.85
CA PHE A 383 7.28 0.66 12.93
C PHE A 383 7.49 1.29 14.31
N ARG A 384 8.56 2.07 14.50
CA ARG A 384 8.84 2.75 15.78
C ARG A 384 7.70 3.68 16.19
N GLU A 385 7.14 4.45 15.26
CA GLU A 385 6.01 5.33 15.55
C GLU A 385 4.75 4.53 15.90
N GLY A 386 4.43 3.48 15.14
CA GLY A 386 3.29 2.59 15.43
C GLY A 386 3.39 1.93 16.81
N ILE A 387 4.54 1.32 17.11
CA ILE A 387 4.83 0.67 18.40
C ILE A 387 4.72 1.68 19.54
N LYS A 388 5.30 2.88 19.39
CA LYS A 388 5.26 3.91 20.43
C LYS A 388 3.82 4.31 20.75
N MET A 389 2.98 4.55 19.73
CA MET A 389 1.56 4.88 19.93
C MET A 389 0.78 3.76 20.62
N LEU A 390 1.06 2.50 20.27
CA LEU A 390 0.41 1.34 20.90
C LEU A 390 0.82 1.18 22.38
N HIS A 391 2.08 1.43 22.71
CA HIS A 391 2.57 1.38 24.11
C HIS A 391 1.99 2.52 24.96
N GLN A 392 1.97 3.75 24.44
CA GLN A 392 1.41 4.90 25.16
C GLN A 392 -0.11 4.72 25.40
N GLY A 393 -0.83 4.21 24.40
CA GLY A 393 -2.24 3.86 24.57
C GLY A 393 -2.51 2.71 25.56
N ALA A 394 -1.52 1.86 25.84
CA ALA A 394 -1.63 0.77 26.81
C ALA A 394 -1.30 1.21 28.25
N SER A 395 -0.44 2.22 28.44
CA SER A 395 -0.11 2.76 29.78
C SER A 395 -1.26 3.57 30.40
N ASP A 396 -2.07 4.25 29.59
CA ASP A 396 -3.23 5.03 30.07
C ASP A 396 -4.47 4.17 30.36
N LEU A 397 -4.44 2.90 29.93
CA LEU A 397 -5.50 1.93 30.20
C LEU A 397 -5.66 1.61 31.69
N GLY A 398 -4.66 1.92 32.51
CA GLY A 398 -4.74 1.86 33.97
C GLY A 398 -5.34 3.11 34.64
N LYS A 399 -5.60 4.19 33.90
CA LYS A 399 -5.98 5.50 34.48
C LYS A 399 -7.31 6.09 33.98
N LEU A 400 -7.83 5.66 32.82
CA LEU A 400 -9.07 6.23 32.26
C LEU A 400 -10.11 5.15 31.92
N GLY A 401 -11.33 5.39 32.41
CA GLY A 401 -12.51 4.54 32.19
C GLY A 401 -12.92 4.41 30.71
N PRO A 402 -13.85 3.50 30.40
CA PRO A 402 -14.16 3.07 29.04
C PRO A 402 -14.91 4.08 28.14
N SER A 403 -15.16 5.33 28.55
CA SER A 403 -16.09 6.23 27.84
C SER A 403 -15.47 7.33 26.97
N GLU A 404 -14.16 7.54 26.96
CA GLU A 404 -13.56 8.59 26.12
C GLU A 404 -12.94 8.02 24.85
N GLY A 405 -13.33 8.60 23.71
CA GLY A 405 -12.90 8.24 22.35
C GLY A 405 -11.41 8.50 22.04
N GLY A 406 -10.54 8.35 23.03
CA GLY A 406 -9.09 8.30 22.87
C GLY A 406 -8.62 7.02 22.19
N ILE A 407 -7.30 6.91 22.03
CA ILE A 407 -6.45 5.96 21.27
C ILE A 407 -6.99 4.52 21.07
N LYS A 408 -7.85 3.99 21.95
CA LYS A 408 -8.63 2.75 21.76
C LYS A 408 -9.37 2.69 20.41
N GLY A 409 -9.84 3.82 19.86
CA GLY A 409 -10.49 3.85 18.54
C GLY A 409 -9.55 3.64 17.35
N HIS A 410 -8.26 3.98 17.49
CA HIS A 410 -7.28 3.98 16.41
C HIS A 410 -6.38 2.74 16.41
N GLN A 411 -6.41 1.90 17.45
CA GLN A 411 -5.53 0.74 17.59
C GLN A 411 -5.56 -0.20 16.38
N GLY A 412 -6.75 -0.56 15.87
CA GLY A 412 -6.81 -1.45 14.71
C GLY A 412 -6.35 -0.82 13.40
N VAL A 413 -6.47 0.51 13.25
CA VAL A 413 -5.87 1.20 12.10
C VAL A 413 -4.34 1.21 12.22
N ILE A 414 -3.79 1.45 13.42
CA ILE A 414 -2.33 1.44 13.65
C ILE A 414 -1.77 0.03 13.41
N VAL A 415 -2.37 -1.00 14.01
CA VAL A 415 -1.95 -2.40 13.80
C VAL A 415 -2.15 -2.80 12.34
N GLY A 416 -3.23 -2.38 11.70
CA GLY A 416 -3.47 -2.60 10.27
C GLY A 416 -2.39 -1.97 9.39
N LEU A 417 -2.01 -0.72 9.64
CA LEU A 417 -0.93 -0.05 8.91
C LEU A 417 0.41 -0.78 9.10
N MET A 418 0.72 -1.23 10.32
CA MET A 418 1.91 -2.03 10.60
C MET A 418 1.85 -3.40 9.90
N ALA A 419 0.70 -4.06 9.92
CA ALA A 419 0.46 -5.32 9.23
C ALA A 419 0.59 -5.17 7.71
N ALA A 420 0.09 -4.09 7.12
CA ALA A 420 0.28 -3.75 5.70
C ALA A 420 1.77 -3.66 5.34
N MET A 421 2.56 -3.01 6.20
CA MET A 421 4.02 -2.91 6.03
C MET A 421 4.71 -4.28 6.20
N VAL A 422 4.22 -5.14 7.11
CA VAL A 422 4.68 -6.54 7.22
C VAL A 422 4.41 -7.30 5.92
N VAL A 423 3.20 -7.22 5.34
CA VAL A 423 2.90 -7.86 4.06
C VAL A 423 3.86 -7.35 2.98
N LEU A 424 4.07 -6.04 2.90
CA LEU A 424 4.96 -5.44 1.89
C LEU A 424 6.40 -5.95 2.00
N VAL A 425 6.96 -6.01 3.22
CA VAL A 425 8.34 -6.49 3.43
C VAL A 425 8.45 -7.98 3.17
N VAL A 426 7.51 -8.79 3.67
CA VAL A 426 7.55 -10.26 3.52
C VAL A 426 7.29 -10.68 2.08
N HIS A 427 6.29 -10.10 1.42
CA HIS A 427 6.08 -10.30 -0.01
C HIS A 427 7.28 -9.79 -0.81
N GLY A 428 7.95 -8.73 -0.33
CA GLY A 428 9.18 -8.19 -0.89
C GLY A 428 10.35 -9.17 -1.02
N PHE A 429 10.34 -10.31 -0.34
CA PHE A 429 11.35 -11.36 -0.55
C PHE A 429 11.11 -12.19 -1.81
N PHE A 430 9.88 -12.18 -2.33
CA PHE A 430 9.47 -12.98 -3.48
C PHE A 430 9.09 -12.12 -4.69
N ASP A 431 8.98 -10.80 -4.50
CA ASP A 431 8.61 -9.86 -5.56
C ASP A 431 8.98 -8.41 -5.19
N THR A 432 8.61 -7.44 -6.05
CA THR A 432 8.88 -6.00 -5.87
C THR A 432 7.61 -5.17 -5.62
N PRO A 433 7.06 -5.14 -4.38
CA PRO A 433 5.83 -4.42 -4.05
C PRO A 433 6.01 -2.89 -3.87
N TYR A 434 7.00 -2.27 -4.56
CA TYR A 434 7.27 -0.83 -4.48
C TYR A 434 7.49 -0.17 -5.85
N PHE A 435 8.27 -0.78 -6.75
CA PHE A 435 8.71 -0.19 -8.03
C PHE A 435 7.64 -0.21 -9.13
N LYS A 436 6.48 0.40 -8.83
CA LYS A 436 5.38 0.72 -9.76
C LYS A 436 4.63 1.96 -9.27
N ASN A 437 3.99 2.70 -10.18
CA ASN A 437 3.33 3.98 -9.86
C ASN A 437 2.29 3.82 -8.74
N ASP A 438 1.39 2.85 -8.90
CA ASP A 438 0.31 2.55 -7.95
C ASP A 438 0.86 2.08 -6.59
N LEU A 439 1.83 1.17 -6.60
CA LEU A 439 2.43 0.60 -5.38
C LEU A 439 3.20 1.66 -4.57
N ALA A 440 3.93 2.55 -5.24
CA ALA A 440 4.62 3.65 -4.58
C ALA A 440 3.63 4.61 -3.92
N VAL A 441 2.51 4.94 -4.59
CA VAL A 441 1.45 5.77 -4.00
C VAL A 441 0.80 5.06 -2.80
N ILE A 442 0.56 3.75 -2.86
CA ILE A 442 0.06 2.96 -1.71
C ILE A 442 1.03 3.07 -0.54
N PHE A 443 2.32 2.79 -0.76
CA PHE A 443 3.34 2.85 0.29
C PHE A 443 3.34 4.21 0.99
N TRP A 444 3.41 5.29 0.23
CA TRP A 444 3.44 6.65 0.77
C TRP A 444 2.10 7.05 1.41
N THR A 445 0.96 6.51 0.96
CA THR A 445 -0.34 6.68 1.62
C THR A 445 -0.38 6.00 2.99
N LEU A 446 0.16 4.77 3.11
CA LEU A 446 0.28 4.07 4.39
C LEU A 446 1.16 4.86 5.37
N VAL A 447 2.30 5.36 4.90
CA VAL A 447 3.20 6.24 5.69
C VAL A 447 2.48 7.53 6.10
N ALA A 448 1.72 8.15 5.21
CA ALA A 448 0.96 9.36 5.50
C ALA A 448 -0.08 9.14 6.60
N LEU A 449 -0.85 8.04 6.52
CA LEU A 449 -1.84 7.69 7.54
C LEU A 449 -1.20 7.47 8.91
N MET A 450 -0.06 6.76 8.99
CA MET A 450 0.69 6.56 10.24
C MET A 450 1.13 7.90 10.85
N VAL A 451 1.64 8.79 10.01
CA VAL A 451 2.09 10.12 10.42
C VAL A 451 0.94 11.00 10.92
N ILE A 452 -0.21 11.00 10.24
CA ILE A 452 -1.41 11.74 10.68
C ILE A 452 -1.85 11.26 12.07
N LEU A 453 -1.94 9.93 12.28
CA LEU A 453 -2.36 9.36 13.57
C LEU A 453 -1.40 9.74 14.71
N LYS A 454 -0.10 9.79 14.43
CA LYS A 454 0.90 10.26 15.40
C LYS A 454 0.70 11.72 15.79
N LYS A 455 0.33 12.59 14.84
CA LYS A 455 0.08 14.01 15.17
C LYS A 455 -1.12 14.16 16.09
N GLU A 456 -2.18 13.39 15.87
CA GLU A 456 -3.35 13.38 16.75
C GLU A 456 -2.99 12.89 18.15
N SER A 457 -2.25 11.78 18.27
CA SER A 457 -1.86 11.27 19.58
C SER A 457 -1.09 12.31 20.41
N HIS A 458 -0.16 13.05 19.80
CA HIS A 458 0.57 14.11 20.48
C HIS A 458 -0.29 15.31 20.94
N ILE A 459 -1.42 15.59 20.28
CA ILE A 459 -2.34 16.66 20.69
C ILE A 459 -3.13 16.24 21.92
N ASP A 460 -3.55 14.97 21.99
CA ASP A 460 -4.35 14.44 23.11
C ASP A 460 -3.53 14.32 24.41
N TYR A 461 -2.22 14.05 24.34
CA TYR A 461 -1.33 13.98 25.52
C TYR A 461 -0.87 15.33 26.07
N GLY A 462 -1.13 16.43 25.37
CA GLY A 462 -0.70 17.78 25.75
C GLY A 462 -1.78 18.61 26.44
N ARG A 463 -2.93 18.02 26.78
CA ARG A 463 -4.04 18.66 27.49
C ARG A 463 -4.17 18.18 28.92
#